data_AF-A0A0D2Y0S2-F1
#
_entry.id   AF-A0A0D2Y0S2-F1
#
_cell.length_a   1.000
_cell.length_b   1.000
_cell.length_c   1.000
_cell.angle_alpha   90.00
_cell.angle_beta   90.00
_cell.angle_gamma   90.00
#
_symmetry.space_group_name_H-M   'P 1'
#
loop_
_entity.id
_entity.type
_entity.pdbx_description
1 polymer ?
#
loop_
_entity_poly.entity_id
_entity_poly.type
_entity_poly.pdbx_seq_one_letter_code
_entity_poly.pdbx_strand_id
1 'polypeptide(L)'
;MGLFGYYGLENLAWLTRRGVFKWTDKTESKLMVWSLKAWGVYVMSEMAQLLYDRSESKRTGEEQDEETRAEWRRKFVQVLLYGPLTVHWIREGGLFPETIASFMAAYTEFITVRGLWKETAEI
;
A
#
# COMPACT_ATOMS: atom_id res chain seq x y z
N MET A 1 13.09 2.11 2.02
CA MET A 1 13.16 1.77 3.47
C MET A 1 11.86 1.11 3.98
N GLY A 2 10.67 1.64 3.69
CA GLY A 2 9.40 1.04 4.14
C GLY A 2 9.12 -0.37 3.62
N LEU A 3 9.32 -0.61 2.32
CA LEU A 3 9.14 -1.94 1.71
C LEU A 3 10.09 -3.01 2.26
N PHE A 4 11.35 -2.66 2.54
CA PHE A 4 12.30 -3.56 3.18
C PHE A 4 11.87 -3.93 4.61
N GLY A 5 11.32 -2.98 5.36
CA GLY A 5 10.74 -3.24 6.67
C GLY A 5 9.50 -4.13 6.60
N TYR A 6 8.61 -3.88 5.64
CA TYR A 6 7.41 -4.69 5.40
C TYR A 6 7.78 -6.14 5.04
N TYR A 7 8.56 -6.35 3.98
CA TYR A 7 8.96 -7.70 3.57
C TYR A 7 9.83 -8.40 4.63
N GLY A 8 10.72 -7.68 5.31
CA GLY A 8 11.54 -8.23 6.37
C GLY A 8 10.71 -8.73 7.56
N LEU A 9 9.78 -7.91 8.05
CA LEU A 9 8.92 -8.25 9.20
C LEU A 9 7.84 -9.28 8.83
N GLU A 10 7.30 -9.24 7.61
CA GLU A 10 6.36 -10.22 7.10
C GLU A 10 6.98 -11.61 7.01
N ASN A 11 8.18 -11.72 6.43
CA ASN A 11 8.91 -12.99 6.38
C ASN A 11 9.26 -13.50 7.79
N LEU A 12 9.62 -12.60 8.72
CA LEU A 12 9.84 -12.96 10.12
C LEU A 12 8.58 -13.50 10.80
N ALA A 13 7.43 -12.84 10.59
CA ALA A 13 6.15 -13.28 11.14
C ALA A 13 5.74 -14.65 10.57
N TRP A 14 5.93 -14.86 9.27
CA TRP A 14 5.65 -16.14 8.61
C TRP A 14 6.52 -17.29 9.14
N LEU A 15 7.83 -17.03 9.35
CA LEU A 15 8.77 -17.99 9.96
C LEU A 15 8.40 -18.32 11.42
N THR A 16 7.94 -17.31 12.16
CA THR A 16 7.49 -17.48 13.54
C THR A 16 6.23 -18.36 13.60
N ARG A 17 5.26 -18.13 12.70
CA ARG A 17 4.00 -18.89 12.61
C ARG A 17 4.20 -20.36 12.23
N ARG A 18 5.31 -20.70 11.57
CA ARG A 18 5.71 -22.09 11.28
C ARG A 18 6.49 -22.77 12.41
N GLY A 19 6.63 -22.11 13.57
CA GLY A 19 7.24 -22.68 14.77
C GLY A 19 8.76 -22.73 14.77
N VAL A 20 9.42 -22.05 13.82
CA VAL A 20 10.90 -21.93 13.78
C VAL A 20 11.41 -21.11 14.97
N PHE A 21 10.60 -20.15 15.45
CA PHE A 21 10.82 -19.42 16.69
C PHE A 21 9.66 -19.70 17.66
N LYS A 22 9.97 -20.13 18.90
CA LYS A 22 8.98 -20.32 19.98
C LYS A 22 8.54 -18.98 20.57
N TRP A 23 7.96 -18.08 19.77
CA TRP A 23 7.46 -16.80 20.26
C TRP A 23 5.96 -16.88 20.54
N THR A 24 5.51 -16.24 21.62
CA THR A 24 4.10 -16.16 22.02
C THR A 24 3.28 -15.36 21.01
N ASP A 25 2.00 -15.73 20.80
CA ASP A 25 1.03 -15.05 19.91
C ASP A 25 1.01 -13.51 20.06
N LYS A 26 1.21 -13.00 21.29
CA LYS A 26 1.27 -11.56 21.57
C LYS A 26 2.43 -10.84 20.87
N THR A 27 3.53 -11.54 20.62
CA THR A 27 4.70 -11.00 19.93
C THR A 27 4.45 -10.99 18.41
N GLU A 28 3.79 -12.01 17.87
CA GLU A 28 3.37 -12.07 16.46
C GLU A 28 2.44 -10.90 16.11
N SER A 29 1.40 -10.66 16.90
CA SER A 29 0.47 -9.55 16.66
C SER A 29 1.17 -8.19 16.68
N LYS A 30 2.15 -8.00 17.60
CA LYS A 30 2.94 -6.76 17.65
C LYS A 30 3.82 -6.59 16.42
N LEU A 31 4.48 -7.66 15.95
CA LEU A 31 5.31 -7.61 14.74
C LEU A 31 4.48 -7.29 13.50
N MET A 32 3.27 -7.85 13.39
CA MET A 32 2.33 -7.54 12.30
C MET A 32 1.89 -6.06 12.33
N VAL A 33 1.57 -5.51 13.51
CA VAL A 33 1.25 -4.08 13.59
C VAL A 33 2.44 -3.20 13.22
N TRP A 34 3.67 -3.61 13.56
CA TRP A 34 4.88 -2.90 13.15
C TRP A 34 5.14 -2.97 11.63
N SER A 35 4.88 -4.11 10.98
CA SER A 35 4.98 -4.22 9.52
C SER A 35 3.95 -3.34 8.82
N LEU A 36 2.71 -3.30 9.32
CA LEU A 36 1.65 -2.42 8.82
C LEU A 36 1.97 -0.94 9.01
N LYS A 37 2.64 -0.56 10.11
CA LYS A 37 3.15 0.82 10.28
C LYS A 37 4.22 1.17 9.25
N ALA A 38 5.16 0.26 8.98
CA ALA A 38 6.17 0.46 7.95
C ALA A 38 5.54 0.57 6.55
N TRP A 39 4.52 -0.23 6.27
CA TRP A 39 3.68 -0.11 5.07
C TRP A 39 2.98 1.26 5.00
N GLY A 40 2.41 1.74 6.12
CA GLY A 40 1.80 3.06 6.19
C GLY A 40 2.77 4.21 5.87
N VAL A 41 4.02 4.12 6.34
CA VAL A 41 5.06 5.08 5.96
C VAL A 41 5.33 5.04 4.46
N TYR A 42 5.37 3.86 3.85
CA TYR A 42 5.52 3.72 2.40
C TYR A 42 4.36 4.36 1.63
N VAL A 43 3.11 4.06 2.01
CA VAL A 43 1.90 4.64 1.39
C VAL A 43 1.91 6.17 1.48
N MET A 44 2.29 6.73 2.64
CA MET A 44 2.39 8.19 2.80
C MET A 44 3.49 8.80 1.96
N SER A 45 4.63 8.11 1.80
CA SER A 45 5.73 8.55 0.95
C SER A 45 5.33 8.56 -0.53
N GLU A 46 4.68 7.51 -1.02
CA GLU A 46 4.14 7.42 -2.38
C GLU A 46 3.11 8.52 -2.65
N MET A 47 2.22 8.76 -1.69
CA MET A 47 1.24 9.84 -1.78
C MET A 47 1.92 11.21 -1.90
N ALA A 48 2.94 11.45 -1.07
CA ALA A 48 3.69 12.71 -1.09
C ALA A 48 4.41 12.90 -2.44
N GLN A 49 5.01 11.85 -2.99
CA GLN A 49 5.66 11.89 -4.29
C GLN A 49 4.67 12.19 -5.41
N LEU A 50 3.52 11.49 -5.46
CA LEU A 50 2.48 11.76 -6.46
C LEU A 50 1.95 13.20 -6.42
N LEU A 51 1.78 13.76 -5.22
CA LEU A 51 1.37 15.15 -5.04
C LEU A 51 2.48 16.13 -5.45
N TYR A 52 3.74 15.79 -5.15
CA TYR A 52 4.90 16.57 -5.54
C TYR A 52 5.04 16.63 -7.07
N ASP A 53 5.02 15.48 -7.75
CA ASP A 53 5.13 15.38 -9.21
C ASP A 53 4.01 16.17 -9.91
N ARG A 54 2.79 16.12 -9.36
CA ARG A 54 1.65 16.91 -9.85
C ARG A 54 1.86 18.41 -9.64
N SER A 55 2.45 18.81 -8.51
CA SER A 55 2.74 20.21 -8.21
C SER A 55 3.85 20.76 -9.10
N GLU A 56 4.87 19.95 -9.39
CA GLU A 56 6.00 20.33 -10.21
C GLU A 56 5.59 20.48 -11.67
N SER A 57 4.86 19.51 -12.22
CA SER A 57 4.40 19.58 -13.62
C SER A 57 3.48 20.78 -13.86
N LYS A 58 2.65 21.16 -12.88
CA LYS A 58 1.86 22.41 -12.93
C LYS A 58 2.73 23.66 -12.93
N ARG A 59 3.87 23.64 -12.23
CA ARG A 59 4.81 24.78 -12.14
C ARG A 59 5.62 24.92 -13.43
N THR A 60 6.05 23.81 -14.02
CA THR A 60 6.84 23.78 -15.26
C THR A 60 5.96 24.05 -16.49
N GLY A 61 4.62 23.92 -16.37
CA GLY A 61 3.69 24.18 -17.45
C GLY A 61 3.70 23.09 -18.53
N GLU A 62 4.20 21.90 -18.20
CA GLU A 62 4.22 20.77 -19.11
C GLU A 62 2.80 20.33 -19.44
N GLU A 63 2.46 20.32 -20.73
CA GLU A 63 1.23 19.71 -21.21
C GLU A 63 1.33 18.21 -21.01
N GLN A 64 0.76 17.73 -19.90
CA GLN A 64 0.62 16.30 -19.67
C GLN A 64 -0.42 15.73 -20.62
N ASP A 65 0.01 14.71 -21.37
CA ASP A 65 -0.88 13.88 -22.17
C ASP A 65 -2.01 13.28 -21.33
N GLU A 66 -3.12 12.95 -21.99
CA GLU A 66 -4.29 12.37 -21.34
C GLU A 66 -3.97 11.02 -20.69
N GLU A 67 -3.06 10.23 -21.29
CA GLU A 67 -2.58 8.97 -20.74
C GLU A 67 -1.82 9.17 -19.42
N THR A 68 -0.84 10.08 -19.38
CA THR A 68 -0.09 10.39 -18.16
C THR A 68 -1.00 10.86 -17.02
N ARG A 69 -2.03 11.65 -17.33
CA ARG A 69 -3.03 12.08 -16.34
C ARG A 69 -3.88 10.92 -15.83
N ALA A 70 -4.26 9.99 -16.71
CA ALA A 70 -5.04 8.82 -16.36
C ALA A 70 -4.24 7.86 -15.46
N GLU A 71 -2.96 7.65 -15.76
CA GLU A 71 -2.05 6.85 -14.94
C GLU A 71 -1.82 7.46 -13.56
N TRP A 72 -1.55 8.76 -13.51
CA TRP A 72 -1.42 9.48 -12.25
C TRP A 72 -2.68 9.33 -11.40
N ARG A 73 -3.86 9.51 -11.99
CA ARG A 73 -5.15 9.33 -11.28
C ARG A 73 -5.32 7.90 -10.78
N ARG A 74 -4.92 6.90 -11.56
CA ARG A 74 -4.96 5.48 -11.16
C ARG A 74 -4.10 5.24 -9.93
N LYS A 75 -2.82 5.64 -9.98
CA LYS A 75 -1.86 5.49 -8.87
C LYS A 75 -2.33 6.25 -7.63
N PHE A 76 -2.84 7.46 -7.81
CA PHE A 76 -3.40 8.26 -6.72
C PHE A 76 -4.57 7.57 -6.02
N VAL A 77 -5.55 7.04 -6.78
CA VAL A 77 -6.70 6.31 -6.22
C VAL A 77 -6.24 5.05 -5.48
N GLN A 78 -5.27 4.32 -6.02
CA GLN A 78 -4.70 3.13 -5.38
C GLN A 78 -4.09 3.46 -4.00
N VAL A 79 -3.19 4.46 -3.93
CA VAL A 79 -2.55 4.86 -2.67
C VAL A 79 -3.58 5.47 -1.69
N LEU A 80 -4.58 6.18 -2.21
CA LEU A 80 -5.68 6.74 -1.41
C LEU A 80 -6.52 5.63 -0.75
N LEU A 81 -6.73 4.49 -1.41
CA LEU A 81 -7.44 3.34 -0.85
C LEU A 81 -6.58 2.62 0.21
N TYR A 82 -5.28 2.49 -0.02
CA TYR A 82 -4.36 1.89 0.95
C TYR A 82 -4.26 2.70 2.25
N GLY A 83 -4.40 4.04 2.22
CA GLY A 83 -4.36 4.89 3.42
C GLY A 83 -5.32 4.45 4.54
N PRO A 84 -6.65 4.52 4.34
CA PRO A 84 -7.64 4.08 5.34
C PRO A 84 -7.54 2.58 5.63
N LEU A 85 -7.21 1.72 4.65
CA LEU A 85 -6.98 0.29 4.88
C LEU A 85 -5.84 0.04 5.86
N THR A 86 -4.75 0.78 5.72
CA THR A 86 -3.59 0.67 6.61
C THR A 86 -3.96 1.08 8.03
N VAL A 87 -4.72 2.18 8.18
CA VAL A 87 -5.22 2.59 9.51
C VAL A 87 -6.18 1.56 10.10
N HIS A 88 -7.05 0.99 9.27
CA HIS A 88 -7.99 -0.06 9.68
C HIS A 88 -7.27 -1.27 10.27
N TRP A 89 -6.21 -1.78 9.63
CA TRP A 89 -5.47 -2.95 10.14
C TRP A 89 -4.47 -2.63 11.26
N ILE A 90 -4.04 -1.38 11.42
CA ILE A 90 -3.19 -0.97 12.56
C ILE A 90 -4.02 -0.86 13.85
N ARG A 91 -5.28 -0.44 13.77
CA ARG A 91 -6.13 -0.16 14.93
C ARG A 91 -6.84 -1.42 15.42
N GLU A 92 -6.74 -1.70 16.72
CA GLU A 92 -7.56 -2.73 17.37
C GLU A 92 -9.06 -2.39 17.24
N GLY A 93 -9.83 -3.31 16.65
CA GLY A 93 -11.26 -3.14 16.37
C GLY A 93 -11.61 -2.56 15.00
N GLY A 94 -10.60 -2.21 14.18
CA GLY A 94 -10.80 -1.73 12.81
C GLY A 94 -11.35 -0.29 12.72
N LEU A 95 -11.28 0.28 11.51
CA LEU A 95 -11.86 1.59 11.18
C LEU A 95 -13.26 1.48 10.55
N PHE A 96 -13.58 0.33 9.97
CA PHE A 96 -14.82 0.02 9.26
C PHE A 96 -15.15 -1.46 9.44
N PRO A 97 -16.34 -1.94 9.04
CA PRO A 97 -16.62 -3.38 8.97
C PRO A 97 -15.62 -4.12 8.07
N GLU A 98 -15.27 -5.35 8.46
CA GLU A 98 -14.31 -6.20 7.72
C GLU A 98 -14.72 -6.41 6.25
N THR A 99 -16.02 -6.44 5.96
CA THR A 99 -16.55 -6.56 4.60
C THR A 99 -16.17 -5.37 3.71
N ILE A 100 -16.20 -4.15 4.25
CA ILE A 100 -15.81 -2.93 3.53
C ILE A 100 -14.30 -2.90 3.34
N ALA A 101 -13.53 -3.25 4.38
CA ALA A 101 -12.08 -3.37 4.28
C ALA A 101 -11.67 -4.37 3.19
N SER A 102 -12.27 -5.56 3.20
CA SER A 102 -12.02 -6.61 2.23
C SER A 102 -12.34 -6.16 0.81
N PHE A 103 -13.46 -5.46 0.59
CA PHE A 103 -13.83 -4.93 -0.72
C PHE A 103 -12.83 -3.87 -1.21
N MET A 104 -12.45 -2.93 -0.34
CA MET A 104 -11.45 -1.91 -0.67
C MET A 104 -10.10 -2.55 -1.03
N ALA A 105 -9.67 -3.56 -0.27
CA ALA A 105 -8.44 -4.29 -0.54
C ALA A 105 -8.50 -5.00 -1.91
N ALA A 106 -9.58 -5.74 -2.16
CA ALA A 106 -9.80 -6.43 -3.43
C ALA A 106 -9.82 -5.46 -4.63
N TYR A 107 -10.46 -4.31 -4.48
CA TYR A 107 -10.50 -3.29 -5.53
C TYR A 107 -9.12 -2.63 -5.76
N THR A 108 -8.35 -2.43 -4.69
CA THR A 108 -6.98 -1.90 -4.81
C THR A 108 -6.08 -2.88 -5.57
N GLU A 109 -6.14 -4.17 -5.24
CA GLU A 109 -5.41 -5.21 -5.97
C GLU A 109 -5.86 -5.33 -7.43
N PHE A 110 -7.16 -5.19 -7.71
CA PHE A 110 -7.67 -5.14 -9.07
C PHE A 110 -7.03 -4.00 -9.88
N ILE A 111 -6.89 -2.80 -9.30
CA ILE A 111 -6.22 -1.66 -9.93
C ILE A 111 -4.74 -1.98 -10.20
N THR A 112 -4.04 -2.60 -9.24
CA THR A 112 -2.64 -3.02 -9.37
C THR A 112 -2.46 -3.97 -10.56
N VAL A 113 -3.23 -5.06 -10.57
CA VAL A 113 -3.13 -6.11 -11.60
C VAL A 113 -3.49 -5.57 -12.97
N ARG A 114 -4.57 -4.79 -13.08
CA ARG A 114 -4.96 -4.14 -14.34
C ARG A 114 -3.84 -3.24 -14.87
N GLY A 115 -3.11 -2.60 -13.96
CA GLY A 115 -1.99 -1.77 -14.28
C GLY A 115 -0.79 -2.52 -14.85
N LEU A 116 -0.35 -3.55 -14.13
CA LEU A 116 0.74 -4.43 -14.56
C LEU A 116 0.43 -5.12 -15.89
N TRP A 117 -0.83 -5.49 -16.11
CA TRP A 117 -1.27 -6.09 -17.36
C TRP A 117 -1.10 -5.14 -18.55
N LYS A 118 -1.46 -3.86 -18.40
CA LYS A 118 -1.25 -2.86 -19.45
C LYS A 118 0.23 -2.70 -19.79
N GLU A 119 1.07 -2.53 -18.77
CA GLU A 119 2.52 -2.36 -18.93
C GLU A 119 3.18 -3.59 -19.60
N THR A 120 2.67 -4.80 -19.34
CA THR A 120 3.20 -6.04 -19.94
C THR A 120 2.68 -6.27 -21.37
N ALA A 121 1.46 -5.82 -21.67
CA ALA A 121 0.82 -6.04 -22.97
C ALA A 121 1.32 -5.08 -24.07
N GLU A 122 2.06 -4.04 -23.71
CA GLU A 122 2.72 -3.09 -24.64
C GLU A 122 4.12 -3.56 -25.08
N ILE A 123 4.52 -4.78 -24.72
CA ILE A 123 5.76 -5.46 -25.15
C ILE A 123 5.50 -6.30 -26.41
#